data_AF-A0A067RMF8-F1
#
_entry.id   AF-A0A067RMF8-F1
#
_cell.length_a   1.000
_cell.length_b   1.000
_cell.length_c   1.000
_cell.angle_alpha   90.00
_cell.angle_beta   90.00
_cell.angle_gamma   90.00
#
_symmetry.space_group_name_H-M   'P 1'
#
loop_
_entity.id
_entity.type
_entity.pdbx_description
1 polymer ?
#
loop_
_entity_poly.entity_id
_entity_poly.type
_entity_poly.pdbx_seq_one_letter_code
_entity_poly.pdbx_strand_id
1 'polypeptide(L)'
;MPLENLEDEGLEKNPNLKLALWKFLLSLPDHSGDKKLQSKLLEAIVGENMAPFYEEVCRDSDWKVDQTLLAKMKSANEEKLKELEETIEDAEKNLSEMEVREANLKKSEYLCRIGDKEGALSAFRKTYDKTVSLGHRLDIVFHLIRIGLFYLDHDLITRNIEKAKSLIEEGGDWDRRNRLKVYQGTYCIVVRDFKAAANFFLDTISTFTSYELMDYETFVRYTVYISMISLPRNELRDKIIKGSEILEVLHTNQDVKNYLFSLYNCQYADFFKYLAYVEGLLRRDYFIYPHYRYYVREMRIMAYTQLLESYRSLTLEYMADAFGVTPEYIDQELSRYIAAGRLHCKVDKVGGIVETNRPDSKNWQYQATIKQGDILLNRVQKLSRVINI
;
A
#
# COMPACT_ATOMS: atom_id res chain seq x y z
N MET A 1 25.53 -14.76 7.53
CA MET A 1 24.95 -13.93 8.61
C MET A 1 23.46 -14.16 8.59
N PRO A 2 22.81 -14.44 9.73
CA PRO A 2 21.37 -14.74 9.75
C PRO A 2 20.57 -13.52 9.28
N LEU A 3 19.46 -13.77 8.56
CA LEU A 3 18.52 -12.73 8.07
C LEU A 3 17.99 -11.82 9.20
N GLU A 4 18.07 -12.28 10.44
CA GLU A 4 17.60 -11.56 11.65
C GLU A 4 18.41 -10.29 11.95
N ASN A 5 19.66 -10.15 11.46
CA ASN A 5 20.46 -8.93 11.70
C ASN A 5 20.05 -7.72 10.84
N LEU A 6 19.16 -7.87 9.86
CA LEU A 6 18.72 -6.75 9.02
C LEU A 6 17.56 -5.96 9.63
N GLU A 7 16.81 -6.53 10.58
CA GLU A 7 15.70 -5.82 11.23
C GLU A 7 16.17 -4.63 12.08
N ASP A 8 17.43 -4.68 12.55
CA ASP A 8 18.09 -3.66 13.37
C ASP A 8 18.64 -2.48 12.54
N GLU A 9 18.68 -2.56 11.21
CA GLU A 9 19.15 -1.49 10.30
C GLU A 9 18.03 -0.51 9.86
N GLY A 10 16.77 -0.76 10.25
CA GLY A 10 15.65 0.16 10.01
C GLY A 10 15.68 1.38 10.93
N LEU A 11 15.16 2.54 10.49
CA LEU A 11 14.93 3.65 11.44
C LEU A 11 13.91 3.21 12.50
N GLU A 12 13.84 3.96 13.59
CA GLU A 12 12.85 3.70 14.62
C GLU A 12 11.42 3.65 14.03
N LYS A 13 10.63 2.67 14.50
CA LYS A 13 9.25 2.39 14.09
C LYS A 13 8.27 3.44 14.66
N ASN A 14 8.55 4.72 14.38
CA ASN A 14 7.79 5.87 14.84
C ASN A 14 7.26 6.64 13.61
N PRO A 15 5.95 6.59 13.28
CA PRO A 15 4.83 5.92 13.95
C PRO A 15 4.64 4.45 13.57
N ASN A 16 4.15 3.64 14.52
CA ASN A 16 3.97 2.21 14.34
C ASN A 16 2.72 1.90 13.49
N LEU A 17 2.92 1.65 12.19
CA LEU A 17 1.84 1.36 11.23
C LEU A 17 1.02 0.11 11.60
N LYS A 18 1.56 -0.80 12.41
CA LYS A 18 0.81 -1.98 12.90
C LYS A 18 -0.38 -1.56 13.78
N LEU A 19 -0.28 -0.43 14.49
CA LEU A 19 -1.38 0.10 15.30
C LEU A 19 -2.54 0.62 14.45
N ALA A 20 -2.23 1.29 13.34
CA ALA A 20 -3.25 1.69 12.36
C ALA A 20 -3.93 0.46 11.74
N LEU A 21 -3.16 -0.58 11.44
CA LEU A 21 -3.71 -1.85 10.93
C LEU A 21 -4.63 -2.53 11.95
N TRP A 22 -4.26 -2.61 13.23
CA TRP A 22 -5.12 -3.19 14.26
C TRP A 22 -6.37 -2.35 14.51
N LYS A 23 -6.25 -1.02 14.55
CA LYS A 23 -7.40 -0.09 14.63
C LYS A 23 -8.35 -0.34 13.45
N PHE A 24 -7.80 -0.44 12.25
CA PHE A 24 -8.57 -0.70 11.05
C PHE A 24 -9.27 -2.07 11.09
N LEU A 25 -8.57 -3.13 11.48
CA LEU A 25 -9.16 -4.47 11.61
C LEU A 25 -10.34 -4.48 12.58
N LEU A 26 -10.26 -3.76 13.69
CA LEU A 26 -11.34 -3.67 14.66
C LEU A 26 -12.56 -2.89 14.14
N SER A 27 -12.36 -1.97 13.19
CA SER A 27 -13.47 -1.26 12.52
C SER A 27 -14.24 -2.16 11.54
N LEU A 28 -13.66 -3.28 11.10
CA LEU A 28 -14.34 -4.21 10.19
C LEU A 28 -15.39 -5.03 10.93
N PRO A 29 -16.60 -5.20 10.36
CA PRO A 29 -17.69 -5.94 11.00
C PRO A 29 -17.30 -7.39 11.31
N ASP A 30 -16.50 -8.01 10.44
CA ASP A 30 -16.01 -9.39 10.54
C ASP A 30 -15.06 -9.63 11.74
N HIS A 31 -14.39 -8.59 12.23
CA HIS A 31 -13.35 -8.67 13.28
C HIS A 31 -13.64 -7.79 14.52
N SER A 32 -14.77 -7.07 14.51
CA SER A 32 -15.22 -6.16 15.58
C SER A 32 -15.28 -6.79 16.98
N GLY A 33 -15.43 -8.13 17.07
CA GLY A 33 -15.51 -8.89 18.32
C GLY A 33 -14.20 -9.54 18.80
N ASP A 34 -13.07 -9.37 18.10
CA ASP A 34 -11.83 -10.09 18.42
C ASP A 34 -11.13 -9.51 19.66
N LYS A 35 -11.50 -10.02 20.84
CA LYS A 35 -10.92 -9.64 22.15
C LYS A 35 -9.39 -9.72 22.21
N LYS A 36 -8.77 -10.61 21.43
CA LYS A 36 -7.30 -10.76 21.33
C LYS A 36 -6.63 -9.61 20.57
N LEU A 37 -7.30 -9.04 19.57
CA LEU A 37 -6.80 -7.87 18.84
C LEU A 37 -6.97 -6.62 19.71
N GLN A 38 -8.08 -6.53 20.43
CA GLN A 38 -8.32 -5.45 21.40
C GLN A 38 -7.29 -5.45 22.52
N SER A 39 -6.97 -6.60 23.12
CA SER A 39 -5.95 -6.69 24.17
C SER A 39 -4.56 -6.30 23.66
N LYS A 40 -4.17 -6.76 22.47
CA LYS A 40 -2.88 -6.39 21.86
C LYS A 40 -2.77 -4.91 21.56
N LEU A 41 -3.85 -4.29 21.07
CA LEU A 41 -3.89 -2.85 20.82
C LEU A 41 -3.83 -2.07 22.13
N LEU A 42 -4.54 -2.50 23.18
CA LEU A 42 -4.48 -1.87 24.50
C LEU A 42 -3.10 -2.04 25.16
N GLU A 43 -2.48 -3.20 25.08
CA GLU A 43 -1.11 -3.44 25.57
C GLU A 43 -0.10 -2.53 24.88
N ALA A 44 -0.22 -2.34 23.56
CA ALA A 44 0.65 -1.44 22.83
C ALA A 44 0.40 0.04 23.17
N ILE A 45 -0.87 0.45 23.32
CA ILE A 45 -1.22 1.82 23.75
C ILE A 45 -0.68 2.11 25.15
N VAL A 46 -0.80 1.16 26.09
CA VAL A 46 -0.30 1.29 27.46
C VAL A 46 1.22 1.23 27.50
N GLY A 47 1.85 0.39 26.67
CA GLY A 47 3.31 0.31 26.57
C GLY A 47 3.96 1.58 26.02
N GLU A 48 3.27 2.31 25.13
CA GLU A 48 3.79 3.51 24.48
C GLU A 48 3.16 4.82 24.98
N ASN A 49 2.27 4.76 25.98
CA ASN A 49 1.54 5.90 26.55
C ASN A 49 0.83 6.79 25.50
N MET A 50 0.17 6.18 24.52
CA MET A 50 -0.46 6.88 23.39
C MET A 50 -1.84 7.48 23.76
N ALA A 51 -1.85 8.52 24.59
CA ALA A 51 -3.10 9.13 25.07
C ALA A 51 -3.97 9.75 23.95
N PRO A 52 -3.45 10.57 23.02
CA PRO A 52 -4.22 11.11 21.90
C PRO A 52 -4.81 10.01 21.00
N PHE A 53 -4.00 9.02 20.64
CA PHE A 53 -4.44 7.91 19.79
C PHE A 53 -5.51 7.04 20.49
N TYR A 54 -5.43 6.86 21.81
CA TYR A 54 -6.46 6.14 22.57
C TYR A 54 -7.81 6.89 22.55
N GLU A 55 -7.82 8.22 22.63
CA GLU A 55 -9.05 9.01 22.49
C GLU A 55 -9.67 8.86 21.10
N GLU A 56 -8.85 8.88 20.04
CA GLU A 56 -9.33 8.63 18.68
C GLU A 56 -9.87 7.22 18.50
N VAL A 57 -9.17 6.19 19.00
CA VAL A 57 -9.62 4.80 18.91
C VAL A 57 -10.93 4.59 19.68
N CYS A 58 -11.08 5.21 20.85
CA CYS A 58 -12.31 5.11 21.63
C CYS A 58 -13.49 5.80 20.94
N ARG A 59 -13.25 6.93 20.26
CA ARG A 59 -14.28 7.61 19.45
C ARG A 59 -14.70 6.78 18.24
N ASP A 60 -13.74 6.19 17.53
CA ASP A 60 -14.01 5.45 16.30
C ASP A 60 -14.60 4.05 16.55
N SER A 61 -14.33 3.47 17.73
CA SER A 61 -14.76 2.11 18.09
C SER A 61 -15.94 2.07 19.07
N ASP A 62 -16.51 3.23 19.43
CA ASP A 62 -17.54 3.38 20.47
C ASP A 62 -17.17 2.70 21.81
N TRP A 63 -15.88 2.70 22.17
CA TRP A 63 -15.42 2.08 23.42
C TRP A 63 -15.56 3.03 24.60
N LYS A 64 -15.86 2.46 25.78
CA LYS A 64 -15.86 3.22 27.03
C LYS A 64 -14.43 3.65 27.35
N VAL A 65 -14.26 4.96 27.46
CA VAL A 65 -12.98 5.58 27.80
C VAL A 65 -12.66 5.33 29.27
N ASP A 66 -11.57 4.61 29.55
CA ASP A 66 -11.06 4.45 30.91
C ASP A 66 -10.35 5.73 31.37
N GLN A 67 -11.07 6.59 32.09
CA GLN A 67 -10.58 7.90 32.55
C GLN A 67 -9.36 7.81 33.47
N THR A 68 -9.23 6.72 34.25
CA THR A 68 -8.10 6.50 35.16
C THR A 68 -6.82 6.13 34.41
N LEU A 69 -6.94 5.37 33.33
CA LEU A 69 -5.83 4.99 32.46
C LEU A 69 -5.38 6.20 31.64
N LEU A 70 -6.33 6.97 31.09
CA LEU A 70 -6.04 8.22 30.38
C LEU A 70 -5.32 9.25 31.26
N ALA A 71 -5.76 9.45 32.50
CA ALA A 71 -5.12 10.40 33.41
C ALA A 71 -3.66 10.01 33.70
N LYS A 72 -3.37 8.72 33.91
CA LYS A 72 -2.01 8.20 34.09
C LYS A 72 -1.14 8.37 32.84
N MET A 73 -1.70 8.13 31.66
CA MET A 73 -0.96 8.32 30.40
C MET A 73 -0.70 9.80 30.11
N LYS A 74 -1.66 10.69 30.40
CA LYS A 74 -1.49 12.14 30.26
C LYS A 74 -0.43 12.68 31.22
N SER A 75 -0.44 12.26 32.49
CA SER A 75 0.58 12.71 33.45
C SER A 75 1.99 12.25 33.04
N ALA A 76 2.15 10.99 32.63
CA ALA A 76 3.43 10.48 32.14
C ALA A 76 3.91 11.18 30.85
N ASN A 77 2.97 11.59 29.98
CA ASN A 77 3.30 12.36 28.78
C ASN A 77 3.71 13.79 29.11
N GLU A 78 3.04 14.45 30.05
CA GLU A 78 3.41 15.79 30.48
C GLU A 78 4.78 15.81 31.18
N GLU A 79 5.11 14.81 31.99
CA GLU A 79 6.44 14.67 32.62
C GLU A 79 7.54 14.53 31.56
N LYS A 80 7.38 13.59 30.62
CA LYS A 80 8.36 13.39 29.54
C LYS A 80 8.46 14.58 28.59
N LEU A 81 7.35 15.28 28.30
CA LEU A 81 7.38 16.49 27.49
C LEU A 81 8.14 17.62 28.18
N LYS A 82 8.01 17.76 29.51
CA LYS A 82 8.76 18.74 30.30
C LYS A 82 10.25 18.41 30.32
N GLU A 83 10.62 17.16 30.55
CA GLU A 83 12.03 16.72 30.47
C GLU A 83 12.62 17.03 29.07
N LEU A 84 11.88 16.73 28.01
CA LEU A 84 12.32 17.04 26.65
C LEU A 84 12.38 18.54 26.37
N GLU A 85 11.52 19.36 26.96
CA GLU A 85 11.60 20.82 26.87
C GLU A 85 12.79 21.40 27.62
N GLU A 86 13.08 20.90 28.82
CA GLU A 86 14.26 21.27 29.60
C GLU A 86 15.54 20.90 28.84
N THR A 87 15.61 19.71 28.24
CA THR A 87 16.78 19.33 27.41
C THR A 87 16.93 20.20 26.16
N ILE A 88 15.83 20.69 25.57
CA ILE A 88 15.90 21.64 24.45
C ILE A 88 16.39 23.00 24.94
N GLU A 89 15.90 23.50 26.08
CA GLU A 89 16.36 24.77 26.65
C GLU A 89 17.85 24.72 27.04
N ASP A 90 18.30 23.62 27.62
CA ASP A 90 19.70 23.41 27.97
C ASP A 90 20.58 23.30 26.72
N ALA A 91 20.10 22.63 25.68
CA ALA A 91 20.79 22.56 24.39
C ALA A 91 20.86 23.93 23.70
N GLU A 92 19.79 24.74 23.77
CA GLU A 92 19.77 26.09 23.17
C GLU A 92 20.68 27.08 23.92
N LYS A 93 20.87 26.89 25.23
CA LYS A 93 21.73 27.76 26.06
C LYS A 93 23.20 27.35 26.03
N ASN A 94 23.51 26.05 25.97
CA ASN A 94 24.87 25.55 26.23
C ASN A 94 25.56 24.87 25.04
N LEU A 95 24.82 24.44 24.01
CA LEU A 95 25.31 23.48 23.03
C LEU A 95 25.24 23.99 21.58
N SER A 96 25.81 23.21 20.66
CA SER A 96 25.84 23.53 19.23
C SER A 96 24.49 23.29 18.54
N GLU A 97 24.28 23.89 17.36
CA GLU A 97 23.05 23.71 16.56
C GLU A 97 22.72 22.24 16.25
N MET A 98 23.72 21.35 16.21
CA MET A 98 23.48 19.91 16.00
C MET A 98 22.76 19.25 17.18
N GLU A 99 23.11 19.60 18.42
CA GLU A 99 22.52 19.00 19.61
C GLU A 99 21.13 19.58 19.89
N VAL A 100 20.93 20.88 19.63
CA VAL A 100 19.60 21.50 19.62
C VAL A 100 18.67 20.76 18.66
N ARG A 101 19.18 20.40 17.49
CA ARG A 101 18.41 19.67 16.50
C ARG A 101 18.09 18.24 16.93
N GLU A 102 19.05 17.51 17.51
CA GLU A 102 18.80 16.16 18.03
C GLU A 102 17.75 16.16 19.15
N ALA A 103 17.82 17.13 20.07
CA ALA A 103 16.81 17.31 21.12
C ALA A 103 15.42 17.60 20.53
N ASN A 104 15.34 18.49 19.52
CA ASN A 104 14.08 18.77 18.83
C ASN A 104 13.55 17.57 18.03
N LEU A 105 14.43 16.72 17.49
CA LEU A 105 14.08 15.50 16.78
C LEU A 105 13.50 14.46 17.73
N LYS A 106 14.14 14.23 18.89
CA LYS A 106 13.62 13.34 19.95
C LYS A 106 12.24 13.79 20.44
N LYS A 107 12.02 15.10 20.60
CA LYS A 107 10.69 15.64 20.91
C LYS A 107 9.68 15.34 19.80
N SER A 108 10.08 15.50 18.55
CA SER A 108 9.20 15.26 17.39
C SER A 108 8.84 13.77 17.25
N GLU A 109 9.81 12.87 17.46
CA GLU A 109 9.59 11.42 17.50
C GLU A 109 8.70 11.02 18.68
N TYR A 110 8.89 11.63 19.85
CA TYR A 110 8.02 11.40 21.00
C TYR A 110 6.57 11.85 20.74
N LEU A 111 6.38 13.02 20.14
CA LEU A 111 5.06 13.53 19.74
C LEU A 111 4.41 12.62 18.67
N CYS A 112 5.21 12.09 17.75
CA CYS A 112 4.76 11.11 16.77
C CYS A 112 4.34 9.80 17.46
N ARG A 113 5.11 9.36 18.47
CA ARG A 113 4.85 8.15 19.23
C ARG A 113 3.57 8.26 20.07
N ILE A 114 3.26 9.41 20.66
CA ILE A 114 1.97 9.57 21.37
C ILE A 114 0.76 9.65 20.42
N GLY A 115 0.99 9.90 19.12
CA GLY A 115 -0.04 10.02 18.10
C GLY A 115 -0.64 11.42 17.97
N ASP A 116 -0.01 12.47 18.49
CA ASP A 116 -0.50 13.85 18.30
C ASP A 116 -0.12 14.36 16.90
N LYS A 117 -1.08 14.31 15.96
CA LYS A 117 -0.87 14.67 14.56
C LYS A 117 -0.43 16.14 14.40
N GLU A 118 -1.12 17.08 15.04
CA GLU A 118 -0.87 18.51 14.84
C GLU A 118 0.40 18.97 15.55
N GLY A 119 0.59 18.52 16.80
CA GLY A 119 1.80 18.76 17.57
C GLY A 119 3.04 18.25 16.84
N ALA A 120 3.01 17.00 16.36
CA ALA A 120 4.11 16.40 15.62
C ALA A 120 4.42 17.16 14.32
N LEU A 121 3.42 17.52 13.52
CA LEU A 121 3.63 18.28 12.28
C LEU A 121 4.30 19.64 12.52
N SER A 122 3.93 20.33 13.60
CA SER A 122 4.55 21.61 13.96
C SER A 122 6.01 21.42 14.43
N ALA A 123 6.28 20.38 15.22
CA ALA A 123 7.61 20.06 15.72
C ALA A 123 8.55 19.64 14.58
N PHE A 124 8.08 18.80 13.66
CA PHE A 124 8.86 18.39 12.48
C PHE A 124 9.19 19.57 11.55
N ARG A 125 8.28 20.55 11.40
CA ARG A 125 8.58 21.77 10.64
C ARG A 125 9.68 22.58 11.32
N LYS A 126 9.60 22.78 12.64
CA LYS A 126 10.65 23.47 13.41
C LYS A 126 12.00 22.75 13.30
N THR A 127 12.02 21.41 13.36
CA THR A 127 13.25 20.65 13.15
C THR A 127 13.79 20.82 11.74
N TYR A 128 12.92 20.83 10.73
CA TYR A 128 13.33 20.96 9.33
C TYR A 128 14.06 22.28 9.07
N ASP A 129 13.54 23.38 9.60
CA ASP A 129 14.15 24.71 9.45
C ASP A 129 15.53 24.80 10.11
N LYS A 130 15.72 24.11 11.25
CA LYS A 130 17.00 24.03 11.96
C LYS A 130 17.98 23.01 11.34
N THR A 131 17.54 22.14 10.42
CA THR A 131 18.44 21.17 9.77
C THR A 131 19.20 21.75 8.59
N VAL A 132 20.52 21.60 8.60
CA VAL A 132 21.40 22.04 7.51
C VAL A 132 21.73 20.91 6.52
N SER A 133 21.85 19.68 7.01
CA SER A 133 22.28 18.51 6.24
C SER A 133 21.14 17.87 5.43
N LEU A 134 21.41 17.60 4.15
CA LEU A 134 20.43 17.05 3.19
C LEU A 134 19.88 15.67 3.60
N GLY A 135 20.76 14.72 3.95
CA GLY A 135 20.31 13.36 4.36
C GLY A 135 19.35 13.39 5.54
N HIS A 136 19.61 14.30 6.48
CA HIS A 136 18.80 14.50 7.67
C HIS A 136 17.48 15.24 7.41
N ARG A 137 17.46 16.16 6.44
CA ARG A 137 16.20 16.72 5.92
C ARG A 137 15.32 15.64 5.30
N LEU A 138 15.92 14.72 4.53
CA LEU A 138 15.20 13.59 3.95
C LEU A 138 14.60 12.68 5.02
N ASP A 139 15.36 12.37 6.09
CA ASP A 139 14.86 11.54 7.18
C ASP A 139 13.62 12.16 7.85
N ILE A 140 13.61 13.49 8.08
CA ILE A 140 12.43 14.22 8.59
C ILE A 140 11.25 14.13 7.62
N VAL A 141 11.49 14.30 6.32
CA VAL A 141 10.43 14.18 5.31
C VAL A 141 9.85 12.76 5.27
N PHE A 142 10.66 11.71 5.48
CA PHE A 142 10.16 10.34 5.61
C PHE A 142 9.26 10.17 6.85
N HIS A 143 9.57 10.79 7.99
CA HIS A 143 8.68 10.80 9.15
C HIS A 143 7.31 11.44 8.82
N LEU A 144 7.33 12.57 8.10
CA LEU A 144 6.10 13.24 7.67
C LEU A 144 5.27 12.39 6.70
N ILE A 145 5.91 11.65 5.78
CA ILE A 145 5.22 10.71 4.89
C ILE A 145 4.62 9.56 5.69
N ARG A 146 5.34 9.02 6.69
CA ARG A 146 4.82 7.94 7.56
C ARG A 146 3.59 8.39 8.36
N ILE A 147 3.61 9.59 8.94
CA ILE A 147 2.43 10.17 9.60
C ILE A 147 1.28 10.30 8.60
N GLY A 148 1.56 10.78 7.38
CA GLY A 148 0.57 10.85 6.31
C GLY A 148 -0.04 9.49 5.97
N LEU A 149 0.78 8.44 5.85
CA LEU A 149 0.33 7.07 5.57
C LEU A 149 -0.47 6.46 6.72
N PHE A 150 -0.11 6.77 7.98
CA PHE A 150 -0.85 6.32 9.16
C PHE A 150 -2.29 6.84 9.15
N TYR A 151 -2.47 8.14 8.91
CA TYR A 151 -3.78 8.80 8.86
C TYR A 151 -4.46 8.77 7.46
N LEU A 152 -3.81 8.19 6.44
CA LEU A 152 -4.24 8.19 5.03
C LEU A 152 -4.60 9.58 4.48
N ASP A 153 -3.81 10.59 4.84
CA ASP A 153 -4.01 11.98 4.36
C ASP A 153 -3.31 12.19 3.00
N HIS A 154 -4.08 12.09 1.91
CA HIS A 154 -3.54 12.14 0.54
C HIS A 154 -2.81 13.44 0.20
N ASP A 155 -3.27 14.59 0.70
CA ASP A 155 -2.67 15.90 0.41
C ASP A 155 -1.32 16.06 1.12
N LEU A 156 -1.22 15.57 2.35
CA LEU A 156 0.02 15.59 3.11
C LEU A 156 1.07 14.69 2.45
N ILE A 157 0.68 13.49 2.02
CA ILE A 157 1.60 12.52 1.40
C ILE A 157 2.14 13.05 0.07
N THR A 158 1.27 13.56 -0.81
CA THR A 158 1.68 14.06 -2.14
C THR A 158 2.67 15.20 -2.06
N ARG A 159 2.41 16.21 -1.21
CA ARG A 159 3.32 17.35 -1.00
C ARG A 159 4.68 16.91 -0.48
N ASN A 160 4.71 15.96 0.46
CA ASN A 160 5.96 15.50 1.05
C ASN A 160 6.73 14.57 0.11
N ILE A 161 6.06 13.77 -0.72
CA ILE A 161 6.69 12.98 -1.78
C ILE A 161 7.36 13.88 -2.81
N GLU A 162 6.71 14.97 -3.23
CA GLU A 162 7.28 15.92 -4.19
C GLU A 162 8.51 16.63 -3.63
N LYS A 163 8.44 17.09 -2.38
CA LYS A 163 9.61 17.64 -1.65
C LYS A 163 10.76 16.64 -1.52
N ALA A 164 10.44 15.37 -1.24
CA ALA A 164 11.47 14.35 -1.12
C ALA A 164 12.12 14.04 -2.49
N LYS A 165 11.37 14.13 -3.60
CA LYS A 165 11.94 14.00 -4.95
C LYS A 165 12.95 15.12 -5.24
N SER A 166 12.59 16.38 -4.98
CA SER A 166 13.51 17.51 -5.22
C SER A 166 14.79 17.39 -4.39
N LEU A 167 14.66 17.02 -3.11
CA LEU A 167 15.82 16.82 -2.22
C LEU A 167 16.74 15.66 -2.65
N ILE A 168 16.18 14.62 -3.27
CA ILE A 168 17.00 13.51 -3.80
C ILE A 168 17.75 13.92 -5.07
N GLU A 169 17.13 14.73 -5.93
CA GLU A 169 17.77 15.27 -7.13
C GLU A 169 18.93 16.20 -6.79
N GLU A 170 18.83 16.95 -5.69
CA GLU A 170 19.89 17.83 -5.19
C GLU A 170 21.11 17.08 -4.63
N GLY A 171 20.95 15.84 -4.15
CA GLY A 171 22.06 15.04 -3.64
C GLY A 171 21.69 14.00 -2.59
N GLY A 172 20.77 13.09 -2.91
CA GLY A 172 20.36 12.01 -2.02
C GLY A 172 21.25 10.77 -2.09
N ASP A 173 21.53 10.16 -0.94
CA ASP A 173 22.16 8.84 -0.86
C ASP A 173 21.32 7.78 -1.57
N TRP A 174 21.99 6.79 -2.14
CA TRP A 174 21.35 5.71 -2.88
C TRP A 174 20.34 4.92 -2.03
N ASP A 175 20.64 4.65 -0.75
CA ASP A 175 19.72 3.97 0.17
C ASP A 175 18.43 4.79 0.40
N ARG A 176 18.56 6.10 0.66
CA ARG A 176 17.40 7.01 0.84
C ARG A 176 16.54 7.09 -0.41
N ARG A 177 17.13 6.96 -1.60
CA ARG A 177 16.39 6.87 -2.87
C ARG A 177 15.54 5.61 -2.95
N ASN A 178 16.04 4.48 -2.48
CA ASN A 178 15.26 3.23 -2.47
C ASN A 178 14.12 3.30 -1.45
N ARG A 179 14.37 3.84 -0.26
CA ARG A 179 13.31 4.06 0.74
C ARG A 179 12.19 4.93 0.17
N LEU A 180 12.54 6.03 -0.50
CA LEU A 180 11.56 6.89 -1.19
C LEU A 180 10.75 6.11 -2.23
N LYS A 181 11.37 5.25 -3.03
CA LYS A 181 10.63 4.39 -3.99
C LYS A 181 9.64 3.48 -3.27
N VAL A 182 9.99 2.91 -2.12
CA VAL A 182 9.06 2.09 -1.31
C VAL A 182 7.90 2.95 -0.77
N TYR A 183 8.17 4.16 -0.26
CA TYR A 183 7.13 5.10 0.18
C TYR A 183 6.20 5.53 -0.97
N GLN A 184 6.75 5.76 -2.15
CA GLN A 184 5.96 6.07 -3.35
C GLN A 184 5.13 4.86 -3.81
N GLY A 185 5.74 3.68 -3.84
CA GLY A 185 5.06 2.44 -4.18
C GLY A 185 3.88 2.17 -3.26
N THR A 186 4.07 2.30 -1.94
CA THR A 186 2.99 2.11 -0.95
C THR A 186 1.87 3.13 -1.12
N TYR A 187 2.18 4.41 -1.36
CA TYR A 187 1.16 5.40 -1.67
C TYR A 187 0.43 5.11 -2.99
N CYS A 188 1.14 4.64 -4.02
CA CYS A 188 0.54 4.24 -5.29
C CYS A 188 -0.46 3.08 -5.15
N ILE A 189 -0.24 2.14 -4.21
CA ILE A 189 -1.23 1.12 -3.86
C ILE A 189 -2.54 1.79 -3.38
N VAL A 190 -2.43 2.75 -2.47
CA VAL A 190 -3.58 3.46 -1.88
C VAL A 190 -4.38 4.22 -2.93
N VAL A 191 -3.70 4.81 -3.92
CA VAL A 191 -4.34 5.58 -5.02
C VAL A 191 -4.79 4.70 -6.19
N ARG A 192 -4.56 3.37 -6.13
CA ARG A 192 -4.89 2.37 -7.17
C ARG A 192 -4.03 2.46 -8.45
N ASP A 193 -2.83 3.04 -8.36
CA ASP A 193 -1.85 3.01 -9.46
C ASP A 193 -0.90 1.83 -9.30
N PHE A 194 -1.39 0.64 -9.66
CA PHE A 194 -0.61 -0.60 -9.55
C PHE A 194 0.58 -0.64 -10.52
N LYS A 195 0.50 0.05 -11.67
CA LYS A 195 1.57 0.03 -12.67
C LYS A 195 2.82 0.75 -12.18
N ALA A 196 2.63 1.96 -11.63
CA ALA A 196 3.74 2.69 -11.01
C ALA A 196 4.27 1.94 -9.79
N ALA A 197 3.38 1.42 -8.94
CA ALA A 197 3.76 0.66 -7.76
C ALA A 197 4.60 -0.59 -8.10
N ALA A 198 4.22 -1.36 -9.12
CA ALA A 198 4.97 -2.54 -9.57
C ALA A 198 6.42 -2.20 -9.93
N ASN A 199 6.61 -1.13 -10.72
CA ASN A 199 7.95 -0.72 -11.14
C ASN A 199 8.80 -0.25 -9.96
N PHE A 200 8.23 0.56 -9.06
CA PHE A 200 8.96 1.01 -7.87
C PHE A 200 9.35 -0.14 -6.96
N PHE A 201 8.45 -1.09 -6.73
CA PHE A 201 8.76 -2.23 -5.87
C PHE A 201 9.80 -3.16 -6.46
N LEU A 202 9.67 -3.52 -7.75
CA LEU A 202 10.62 -4.40 -8.44
C LEU A 202 12.05 -3.84 -8.44
N ASP A 203 12.20 -2.52 -8.58
CA ASP A 203 13.50 -1.86 -8.51
C ASP A 203 14.15 -1.93 -7.11
N THR A 204 13.34 -2.09 -6.05
CA THR A 204 13.78 -2.00 -4.65
C THR A 204 13.90 -3.34 -3.92
N ILE A 205 13.53 -4.46 -4.55
CA ILE A 205 13.55 -5.79 -3.91
C ILE A 205 14.96 -6.17 -3.43
N SER A 206 15.97 -5.89 -4.25
CA SER A 206 17.36 -6.28 -4.00
C SER A 206 18.03 -5.53 -2.87
N THR A 207 17.47 -4.38 -2.50
CA THR A 207 18.08 -3.44 -1.54
C THR A 207 17.03 -2.84 -0.65
N PHE A 208 16.14 -3.71 -0.17
CA PHE A 208 15.11 -3.35 0.76
C PHE A 208 15.70 -3.13 2.16
N THR A 209 15.60 -1.90 2.66
CA THR A 209 16.05 -1.49 4.00
C THR A 209 14.92 -0.87 4.83
N SER A 210 13.68 -0.92 4.34
CA SER A 210 12.53 -0.20 4.91
C SER A 210 11.71 -1.04 5.90
N TYR A 211 12.36 -1.62 6.91
CA TYR A 211 11.71 -2.43 7.97
C TYR A 211 10.73 -1.63 8.85
N GLU A 212 10.77 -0.30 8.75
CA GLU A 212 9.81 0.62 9.37
C GLU A 212 8.39 0.47 8.82
N LEU A 213 8.27 0.21 7.51
CA LEU A 213 6.97 0.14 6.83
C LEU A 213 6.36 -1.25 6.96
N MET A 214 7.15 -2.24 6.60
CA MET A 214 6.73 -3.64 6.53
C MET A 214 7.93 -4.56 6.61
N ASP A 215 7.65 -5.79 7.03
CA ASP A 215 8.62 -6.86 7.00
C ASP A 215 8.93 -7.27 5.55
N TYR A 216 10.14 -7.78 5.31
CA TYR A 216 10.63 -8.15 3.98
C TYR A 216 9.73 -9.21 3.33
N GLU A 217 9.24 -10.19 4.08
CA GLU A 217 8.30 -11.19 3.56
C GLU A 217 6.99 -10.56 3.05
N THR A 218 6.49 -9.59 3.82
CA THR A 218 5.26 -8.87 3.48
C THR A 218 5.48 -7.98 2.26
N PHE A 219 6.66 -7.35 2.16
CA PHE A 219 7.07 -6.56 1.00
C PHE A 219 7.13 -7.39 -0.28
N VAL A 220 7.76 -8.57 -0.24
CA VAL A 220 7.82 -9.47 -1.40
C VAL A 220 6.42 -9.93 -1.79
N ARG A 221 5.55 -10.25 -0.82
CA ARG A 221 4.16 -10.62 -1.07
C ARG A 221 3.40 -9.52 -1.81
N TYR A 222 3.47 -8.27 -1.36
CA TYR A 222 2.84 -7.14 -2.05
C TYR A 222 3.39 -6.94 -3.46
N THR A 223 4.71 -7.07 -3.61
CA THR A 223 5.37 -6.93 -4.91
C THR A 223 4.83 -7.96 -5.90
N VAL A 224 4.75 -9.24 -5.51
CA VAL A 224 4.19 -10.29 -6.35
C VAL A 224 2.73 -9.98 -6.73
N TYR A 225 1.88 -9.63 -5.77
CA TYR A 225 0.46 -9.36 -6.04
C TYR A 225 0.25 -8.21 -7.03
N ILE A 226 0.99 -7.11 -6.86
CA ILE A 226 0.85 -5.90 -7.69
C ILE A 226 1.44 -6.13 -9.08
N SER A 227 2.56 -6.85 -9.15
CA SER A 227 3.18 -7.19 -10.42
C SER A 227 2.37 -8.20 -11.23
N MET A 228 1.62 -9.11 -10.60
CA MET A 228 0.70 -10.00 -11.30
C MET A 228 -0.39 -9.24 -12.07
N ILE A 229 -0.88 -8.11 -11.54
CA ILE A 229 -1.85 -7.25 -12.26
C ILE A 229 -1.18 -6.40 -13.34
N SER A 230 0.00 -5.88 -13.04
CA SER A 230 0.55 -4.75 -13.81
C SER A 230 1.45 -5.17 -14.96
N LEU A 231 2.18 -6.28 -14.80
CA LEU A 231 3.16 -6.72 -15.78
C LEU A 231 2.55 -7.69 -16.79
N PRO A 232 2.94 -7.59 -18.08
CA PRO A 232 2.63 -8.62 -19.05
C PRO A 232 3.39 -9.92 -18.74
N ARG A 233 2.89 -11.05 -19.24
CA ARG A 233 3.39 -12.40 -18.95
C ARG A 233 4.90 -12.58 -19.18
N ASN A 234 5.45 -11.94 -20.23
CA ASN A 234 6.88 -12.01 -20.55
C ASN A 234 7.74 -11.35 -19.46
N GLU A 235 7.38 -10.13 -19.06
CA GLU A 235 8.10 -9.41 -18.01
C GLU A 235 7.95 -10.08 -16.65
N LEU A 236 6.77 -10.64 -16.36
CA LEU A 236 6.52 -11.40 -15.12
C LEU A 236 7.45 -12.62 -15.03
N ARG A 237 7.68 -13.33 -16.15
CA ARG A 237 8.63 -14.46 -16.19
C ARG A 237 10.05 -14.01 -15.85
N ASP A 238 10.53 -12.95 -16.50
CA ASP A 238 11.93 -12.55 -16.38
C ASP A 238 12.22 -11.84 -15.05
N LYS A 239 11.31 -10.98 -14.58
CA LYS A 239 11.51 -10.21 -13.35
C LYS A 239 11.15 -10.97 -12.07
N ILE A 240 10.12 -11.83 -12.10
CA ILE A 240 9.59 -12.48 -10.90
C ILE A 240 9.96 -13.95 -10.84
N ILE A 241 9.60 -14.73 -11.86
CA ILE A 241 9.79 -16.19 -11.82
C ILE A 241 11.27 -16.57 -11.87
N LYS A 242 12.10 -15.79 -12.57
CA LYS A 242 13.56 -15.99 -12.61
C LYS A 242 14.32 -15.18 -11.55
N GLY A 243 13.66 -14.30 -10.80
CA GLY A 243 14.30 -13.48 -9.78
C GLY A 243 14.69 -14.34 -8.58
N SER A 244 15.98 -14.42 -8.26
CA SER A 244 16.51 -15.26 -7.17
C SER A 244 15.97 -14.82 -5.80
N GLU A 245 15.98 -13.53 -5.51
CA GLU A 245 15.55 -12.94 -4.24
C GLU A 245 14.07 -13.25 -3.94
N ILE A 246 13.23 -13.13 -4.97
CA ILE A 246 11.80 -13.42 -4.88
C ILE A 246 11.61 -14.91 -4.65
N LEU A 247 12.31 -15.77 -5.40
CA LEU A 247 12.19 -17.23 -5.26
C LEU A 247 12.54 -17.70 -3.85
N GLU A 248 13.62 -17.17 -3.25
CA GLU A 248 14.04 -17.52 -1.89
C GLU A 248 12.93 -17.27 -0.88
N VAL A 249 12.29 -16.09 -0.90
CA VAL A 249 11.18 -15.76 0.02
C VAL A 249 9.90 -16.53 -0.33
N LEU A 250 9.68 -16.85 -1.62
CA LEU A 250 8.56 -17.68 -2.05
C LEU A 250 8.66 -19.13 -1.58
N HIS A 251 9.87 -19.63 -1.26
CA HIS A 251 10.02 -20.94 -0.65
C HIS A 251 9.50 -20.99 0.79
N THR A 252 9.63 -19.89 1.54
CA THR A 252 9.04 -19.76 2.88
C THR A 252 7.52 -19.61 2.79
N ASN A 253 7.03 -18.81 1.85
CA ASN A 253 5.60 -18.51 1.66
C ASN A 253 5.00 -19.30 0.49
N GLN A 254 4.69 -20.58 0.74
CA GLN A 254 4.18 -21.50 -0.28
C GLN A 254 2.84 -21.05 -0.92
N ASP A 255 1.99 -20.33 -0.18
CA ASP A 255 0.71 -19.81 -0.68
C ASP A 255 0.89 -18.84 -1.86
N VAL A 256 1.81 -17.87 -1.70
CA VAL A 256 2.10 -16.84 -2.72
C VAL A 256 2.73 -17.50 -3.95
N LYS A 257 3.62 -18.47 -3.71
CA LYS A 257 4.24 -19.27 -4.75
C LYS A 257 3.20 -20.04 -5.57
N ASN A 258 2.31 -20.78 -4.93
CA ASN A 258 1.28 -21.55 -5.62
C ASN A 258 0.32 -20.65 -6.39
N TYR A 259 -0.03 -19.48 -5.84
CA TYR A 259 -0.85 -18.49 -6.54
C TYR A 259 -0.18 -17.95 -7.81
N LEU A 260 1.11 -17.60 -7.74
CA LEU A 260 1.88 -17.12 -8.90
C LEU A 260 2.04 -18.21 -9.97
N PHE A 261 2.47 -19.41 -9.58
CA PHE A 261 2.74 -20.50 -10.51
C PHE A 261 1.48 -21.08 -11.13
N SER A 262 0.34 -21.11 -10.42
CA SER A 262 -0.93 -21.59 -10.99
C SER A 262 -1.39 -20.73 -12.17
N LEU A 263 -1.26 -19.40 -12.07
CA LEU A 263 -1.56 -18.49 -13.19
C LEU A 263 -0.58 -18.70 -14.36
N TYR A 264 0.72 -18.80 -14.06
CA TYR A 264 1.75 -18.93 -15.08
C TYR A 264 1.71 -20.27 -15.83
N ASN A 265 1.45 -21.37 -15.12
CA ASN A 265 1.35 -22.74 -15.65
C ASN A 265 -0.03 -23.04 -16.26
N CYS A 266 -0.95 -22.06 -16.28
CA CYS A 266 -2.32 -22.19 -16.79
C CYS A 266 -3.17 -23.23 -16.02
N GLN A 267 -2.95 -23.40 -14.72
CA GLN A 267 -3.76 -24.25 -13.83
C GLN A 267 -4.89 -23.43 -13.19
N TYR A 268 -5.94 -23.17 -13.95
CA TYR A 268 -6.96 -22.19 -13.59
C TYR A 268 -7.86 -22.61 -12.41
N ALA A 269 -8.16 -23.90 -12.27
CA ALA A 269 -8.95 -24.41 -11.15
C ALA A 269 -8.30 -24.15 -9.78
N ASP A 270 -6.98 -24.36 -9.68
CA ASP A 270 -6.26 -24.07 -8.45
C ASP A 270 -6.04 -22.57 -8.25
N PHE A 271 -5.83 -21.82 -9.34
CA PHE A 271 -5.75 -20.36 -9.30
C PHE A 271 -6.99 -19.72 -8.65
N PHE A 272 -8.21 -20.20 -8.94
CA PHE A 272 -9.44 -19.68 -8.31
C PHE A 272 -9.52 -19.96 -6.81
N LYS A 273 -9.05 -21.13 -6.35
CA LYS A 273 -8.98 -21.46 -4.92
C LYS A 273 -8.01 -20.52 -4.20
N TYR A 274 -6.81 -20.33 -4.78
CA TYR A 274 -5.82 -19.41 -4.21
C TYR A 274 -6.28 -17.95 -4.28
N LEU A 275 -6.97 -17.54 -5.34
CA LEU A 275 -7.54 -16.20 -5.46
C LEU A 275 -8.55 -15.90 -4.35
N ALA A 276 -9.40 -16.86 -3.98
CA ALA A 276 -10.35 -16.71 -2.87
C ALA A 276 -9.63 -16.57 -1.52
N TYR A 277 -8.53 -17.30 -1.31
CA TYR A 277 -7.70 -17.15 -0.12
C TYR A 277 -7.01 -15.78 -0.06
N VAL A 278 -6.43 -15.33 -1.18
CA VAL A 278 -5.80 -14.02 -1.30
C VAL A 278 -6.84 -12.90 -1.09
N GLU A 279 -8.05 -13.04 -1.62
CA GLU A 279 -9.14 -12.08 -1.37
C GLU A 279 -9.43 -11.92 0.13
N GLY A 280 -9.44 -13.03 0.88
CA GLY A 280 -9.61 -13.01 2.34
C GLY A 280 -8.49 -12.26 3.06
N LEU A 281 -7.24 -12.39 2.59
CA LEU A 281 -6.09 -11.64 3.12
C LEU A 281 -6.18 -10.16 2.78
N LEU A 282 -6.45 -9.81 1.52
CA LEU A 282 -6.54 -8.43 1.05
C LEU A 282 -7.69 -7.66 1.72
N ARG A 283 -8.75 -8.35 2.15
CA ARG A 283 -9.84 -7.76 2.93
C ARG A 283 -9.43 -7.37 4.36
N ARG A 284 -8.35 -7.95 4.87
CA ARG A 284 -7.79 -7.64 6.20
C ARG A 284 -6.68 -6.58 6.13
N ASP A 285 -6.14 -6.34 4.94
CA ASP A 285 -5.04 -5.39 4.75
C ASP A 285 -5.51 -3.93 4.72
N TYR A 286 -4.88 -3.07 5.52
CA TYR A 286 -5.22 -1.65 5.63
C TYR A 286 -5.15 -0.89 4.29
N PHE A 287 -4.06 -1.09 3.54
CA PHE A 287 -3.81 -0.32 2.32
C PHE A 287 -4.67 -0.76 1.13
N ILE A 288 -5.00 -2.05 1.03
CA ILE A 288 -5.68 -2.63 -0.13
C ILE A 288 -7.19 -2.79 0.12
N TYR A 289 -7.66 -2.71 1.35
CA TYR A 289 -9.08 -2.89 1.67
C TYR A 289 -10.05 -2.06 0.83
N PRO A 290 -9.82 -0.78 0.47
CA PRO A 290 -10.75 -0.06 -0.40
C PRO A 290 -10.83 -0.65 -1.82
N HIS A 291 -9.77 -1.32 -2.26
CA HIS A 291 -9.53 -1.75 -3.65
C HIS A 291 -9.53 -3.27 -3.85
N TYR A 292 -9.78 -4.09 -2.82
CA TYR A 292 -9.75 -5.56 -2.93
C TYR A 292 -10.67 -6.10 -4.04
N ARG A 293 -11.89 -5.56 -4.17
CA ARG A 293 -12.83 -5.95 -5.24
C ARG A 293 -12.28 -5.64 -6.63
N TYR A 294 -11.54 -4.55 -6.76
CA TYR A 294 -10.90 -4.19 -8.02
C TYR A 294 -9.80 -5.21 -8.34
N TYR A 295 -8.96 -5.55 -7.37
CA TYR A 295 -7.90 -6.55 -7.52
C TYR A 295 -8.46 -7.89 -8.04
N VAL A 296 -9.44 -8.46 -7.34
CA VAL A 296 -10.05 -9.75 -7.71
C VAL A 296 -10.67 -9.70 -9.11
N ARG A 297 -11.37 -8.61 -9.44
CA ARG A 297 -12.00 -8.43 -10.74
C ARG A 297 -10.98 -8.38 -11.88
N GLU A 298 -9.87 -7.64 -11.71
CA GLU A 298 -8.82 -7.55 -12.73
C GLU A 298 -8.10 -8.89 -12.90
N MET A 299 -7.83 -9.62 -11.80
CA MET A 299 -7.22 -10.94 -11.87
C MET A 299 -8.09 -11.96 -12.61
N ARG A 300 -9.42 -11.93 -12.43
CA ARG A 300 -10.36 -12.77 -13.19
C ARG A 300 -10.33 -12.45 -14.68
N ILE A 301 -10.39 -11.16 -15.04
CA ILE A 301 -10.30 -10.73 -16.44
C ILE A 301 -8.99 -11.22 -17.05
N MET A 302 -7.86 -11.08 -16.35
CA MET A 302 -6.56 -11.52 -16.84
C MET A 302 -6.51 -13.04 -17.10
N ALA A 303 -7.00 -13.84 -16.15
CA ALA A 303 -7.07 -15.29 -16.32
C ALA A 303 -7.94 -15.69 -17.52
N TYR A 304 -9.10 -15.04 -17.70
CA TYR A 304 -9.95 -15.25 -18.86
C TYR A 304 -9.29 -14.82 -20.17
N THR A 305 -8.66 -13.64 -20.21
CA THR A 305 -7.94 -13.19 -21.41
C THR A 305 -6.84 -14.16 -21.81
N GLN A 306 -6.09 -14.71 -20.83
CA GLN A 306 -5.00 -15.63 -21.10
C GLN A 306 -5.49 -16.94 -21.73
N LEU A 307 -6.62 -17.49 -21.27
CA LEU A 307 -7.21 -18.68 -21.89
C LEU A 307 -7.80 -18.36 -23.26
N LEU A 308 -8.48 -17.23 -23.42
CA LEU A 308 -9.12 -16.84 -24.68
C LEU A 308 -8.09 -16.46 -25.76
N GLU A 309 -6.89 -16.02 -25.40
CA GLU A 309 -5.87 -15.63 -26.37
C GLU A 309 -5.32 -16.83 -27.18
N SER A 310 -5.24 -18.01 -26.55
CA SER A 310 -4.72 -19.22 -27.20
C SER A 310 -5.70 -19.90 -28.15
N TYR A 311 -7.00 -19.64 -28.03
CA TYR A 311 -8.05 -20.31 -28.80
C TYR A 311 -8.90 -19.32 -29.61
N ARG A 312 -9.25 -19.70 -30.85
CA ARG A 312 -10.19 -18.92 -31.68
C ARG A 312 -11.65 -19.16 -31.27
N SER A 313 -11.97 -20.40 -30.93
CA SER A 313 -13.26 -20.82 -30.42
C SER A 313 -13.05 -21.91 -29.36
N LEU A 314 -13.90 -21.91 -28.34
CA LEU A 314 -13.89 -22.85 -27.22
C LEU A 314 -15.31 -23.09 -26.74
N THR A 315 -15.61 -24.28 -26.22
CA THR A 315 -16.91 -24.57 -25.62
C THR A 315 -16.99 -24.02 -24.20
N LEU A 316 -18.19 -23.61 -23.77
CA LEU A 316 -18.44 -23.15 -22.41
C LEU A 316 -18.15 -24.24 -21.37
N GLU A 317 -18.44 -25.51 -21.70
CA GLU A 317 -18.16 -26.66 -20.84
C GLU A 317 -16.66 -26.85 -20.61
N TYR A 318 -15.84 -26.78 -21.67
CA TYR A 318 -14.39 -26.87 -21.52
C TYR A 318 -13.83 -25.74 -20.66
N MET A 319 -14.36 -24.52 -20.82
CA MET A 319 -13.97 -23.39 -20.00
C MET A 319 -14.38 -23.61 -18.53
N ALA A 320 -15.60 -24.12 -18.29
CA ALA A 320 -16.11 -24.48 -16.96
C ALA A 320 -15.20 -25.49 -16.26
N ASP A 321 -14.83 -26.56 -16.95
CA ASP A 321 -13.95 -27.61 -16.43
C ASP A 321 -12.54 -27.09 -16.14
N ALA A 322 -11.98 -26.25 -17.02
CA ALA A 322 -10.64 -25.68 -16.85
C ALA A 322 -10.55 -24.77 -15.61
N PHE A 323 -11.59 -23.98 -15.35
CA PHE A 323 -11.67 -23.10 -14.17
C PHE A 323 -12.26 -23.79 -12.93
N GLY A 324 -12.81 -25.00 -13.05
CA GLY A 324 -13.43 -25.75 -11.95
C GLY A 324 -14.72 -25.12 -11.43
N VAL A 325 -15.49 -24.46 -12.29
CA VAL A 325 -16.75 -23.76 -11.97
C VAL A 325 -17.88 -24.21 -12.88
N THR A 326 -19.12 -23.85 -12.57
CA THR A 326 -20.27 -24.19 -13.40
C THR A 326 -20.34 -23.34 -14.68
N PRO A 327 -20.91 -23.87 -15.78
CA PRO A 327 -21.06 -23.11 -17.02
C PRO A 327 -21.95 -21.87 -16.84
N GLU A 328 -22.97 -21.95 -15.97
CA GLU A 328 -23.84 -20.82 -15.63
C GLU A 328 -23.06 -19.67 -14.96
N TYR A 329 -22.10 -19.99 -14.10
CA TYR A 329 -21.25 -19.00 -13.44
C TYR A 329 -20.37 -18.26 -14.45
N ILE A 330 -19.76 -18.99 -15.39
CA ILE A 330 -18.94 -18.42 -16.45
C ILE A 330 -19.77 -17.53 -17.39
N ASP A 331 -20.98 -17.95 -17.76
CA ASP A 331 -21.89 -17.15 -18.60
C ASP A 331 -22.21 -15.78 -17.94
N GLN A 332 -22.50 -15.77 -16.64
CA GLN A 332 -22.75 -14.54 -15.88
C GLN A 332 -21.52 -13.64 -15.77
N GLU A 333 -20.33 -14.20 -15.57
CA GLU A 333 -19.10 -13.40 -15.49
C GLU A 333 -18.67 -12.85 -16.84
N LEU A 334 -18.66 -13.69 -17.87
CA LEU A 334 -18.30 -13.28 -19.24
C LEU A 334 -19.24 -12.21 -19.76
N SER A 335 -20.55 -12.37 -19.59
CA SER A 335 -21.53 -11.37 -20.02
C SER A 335 -21.28 -10.00 -19.39
N ARG A 336 -20.95 -9.95 -18.09
CA ARG A 336 -20.59 -8.70 -17.40
C ARG A 336 -19.32 -8.06 -17.96
N TYR A 337 -18.29 -8.85 -18.23
CA TYR A 337 -17.01 -8.33 -18.74
C TYR A 337 -17.03 -7.95 -20.22
N ILE A 338 -17.82 -8.66 -21.02
CA ILE A 338 -18.08 -8.33 -22.43
C ILE A 338 -18.89 -7.04 -22.51
N ALA A 339 -19.94 -6.89 -21.69
CA ALA A 339 -20.73 -5.66 -21.61
C ALA A 339 -19.88 -4.45 -21.17
N ALA A 340 -18.91 -4.66 -20.27
CA ALA A 340 -17.94 -3.64 -19.87
C ALA A 340 -16.85 -3.37 -20.93
N GLY A 341 -16.80 -4.15 -22.01
CA GLY A 341 -15.79 -4.05 -23.07
C GLY A 341 -14.37 -4.41 -22.63
N ARG A 342 -14.23 -5.20 -21.55
CA ARG A 342 -12.93 -5.65 -21.02
C ARG A 342 -12.48 -6.99 -21.62
N LEU A 343 -13.43 -7.81 -22.05
CA LEU A 343 -13.18 -9.05 -22.78
C LEU A 343 -13.69 -8.91 -24.22
N HIS A 344 -12.86 -9.29 -25.18
CA HIS A 344 -13.17 -9.26 -26.60
C HIS A 344 -13.59 -10.65 -27.10
N CYS A 345 -14.68 -11.16 -26.55
CA CYS A 345 -15.28 -12.41 -26.99
C CYS A 345 -16.80 -12.25 -27.16
N LYS A 346 -17.39 -13.18 -27.91
CA LYS A 346 -18.83 -13.34 -28.07
C LYS A 346 -19.21 -14.71 -27.56
N VAL A 347 -20.30 -14.77 -26.81
CA VAL A 347 -20.84 -16.02 -26.27
C VAL A 347 -22.09 -16.38 -27.06
N ASP A 348 -22.08 -17.53 -27.73
CA ASP A 348 -23.28 -18.15 -28.27
C ASP A 348 -23.79 -19.19 -27.26
N LYS A 349 -24.89 -18.84 -26.59
CA LYS A 349 -25.50 -19.69 -25.56
C LYS A 349 -26.24 -20.90 -26.14
N VAL A 350 -26.75 -20.81 -27.37
CA VAL A 350 -27.47 -21.93 -28.01
C VAL A 350 -26.47 -22.96 -28.52
N GLY A 351 -25.38 -22.49 -29.14
CA GLY A 351 -24.27 -23.35 -29.58
C GLY A 351 -23.35 -23.80 -28.45
N GLY A 352 -23.38 -23.14 -27.29
CA GLY A 352 -22.47 -23.41 -26.17
C GLY A 352 -21.02 -23.02 -26.46
N ILE A 353 -20.79 -22.08 -27.39
CA ILE A 353 -19.47 -21.73 -27.92
C ILE A 353 -19.13 -20.29 -27.56
N VAL A 354 -17.89 -20.06 -27.14
CA VAL A 354 -17.28 -18.74 -26.98
C VAL A 354 -16.34 -18.51 -28.15
N GLU A 355 -16.65 -17.51 -28.96
CA GLU A 355 -15.82 -17.07 -30.08
C GLU A 355 -14.99 -15.85 -29.67
N THR A 356 -13.69 -15.89 -29.91
CA THR A 356 -12.81 -14.77 -29.61
C THR A 356 -12.71 -13.84 -30.81
N ASN A 357 -12.94 -12.55 -30.57
CA ASN A 357 -12.75 -11.53 -31.59
C ASN A 357 -11.44 -10.82 -31.27
N ARG A 358 -10.48 -10.84 -32.20
CA ARG A 358 -9.22 -10.12 -32.04
C ARG A 358 -9.42 -8.70 -32.59
N PRO A 359 -9.62 -7.68 -31.75
CA PRO A 359 -9.73 -6.32 -32.25
C PRO A 359 -8.40 -5.88 -32.86
N ASP A 360 -8.46 -5.23 -34.02
CA ASP A 360 -7.29 -4.59 -34.60
C ASP A 360 -6.73 -3.52 -33.65
N SER A 361 -5.40 -3.49 -33.49
CA SER A 361 -4.69 -2.52 -32.64
C SER A 361 -5.09 -1.07 -32.94
N LYS A 362 -5.31 -0.73 -34.23
CA LYS A 362 -5.76 0.60 -34.64
C LYS A 362 -7.16 0.95 -34.14
N ASN A 363 -8.08 0.00 -34.10
CA ASN A 363 -9.45 0.25 -33.64
C ASN A 363 -9.46 0.48 -32.12
N TRP A 364 -8.67 -0.29 -31.37
CA TRP A 364 -8.49 -0.07 -29.94
C TRP A 364 -7.86 1.31 -29.65
N GLN A 365 -6.78 1.67 -30.35
CA GLN A 365 -6.15 2.99 -30.22
C GLN A 365 -7.13 4.12 -30.55
N TYR A 366 -7.88 4.00 -31.65
CA TYR A 366 -8.88 4.99 -32.06
C TYR A 366 -9.93 5.21 -30.97
N GLN A 367 -10.52 4.14 -30.43
CA GLN A 367 -11.49 4.23 -29.34
C GLN A 367 -10.90 4.82 -28.05
N ALA A 368 -9.67 4.44 -27.71
CA ALA A 368 -8.98 4.98 -26.54
C ALA A 368 -8.75 6.49 -26.67
N THR A 369 -8.32 6.93 -27.87
CA THR A 369 -8.08 8.35 -28.17
C THR A 369 -9.37 9.17 -28.05
N ILE A 370 -10.50 8.66 -28.56
CA ILE A 370 -11.80 9.34 -28.43
C ILE A 370 -12.17 9.49 -26.95
N LYS A 371 -12.09 8.40 -26.16
CA LYS A 371 -12.43 8.42 -24.73
C LYS A 371 -11.58 9.42 -23.95
N GLN A 372 -10.27 9.45 -24.18
CA GLN A 372 -9.37 10.42 -23.55
C GLN A 372 -9.65 11.86 -24.03
N GLY A 373 -9.94 12.03 -25.33
CA GLY A 373 -10.33 13.29 -25.93
C GLY A 373 -11.59 13.88 -25.30
N ASP A 374 -12.63 13.07 -25.10
CA ASP A 374 -13.88 13.51 -24.47
C ASP A 374 -13.67 13.96 -23.02
N ILE A 375 -12.85 13.25 -22.25
CA ILE A 375 -12.52 13.64 -20.86
C ILE A 375 -11.80 14.99 -20.85
N LEU A 376 -10.84 15.18 -21.76
CA LEU A 376 -10.08 16.43 -21.87
C LEU A 376 -11.00 17.58 -22.30
N LEU A 377 -11.81 17.41 -23.33
CA LEU A 377 -12.75 18.42 -23.82
C LEU A 377 -13.72 18.87 -22.72
N ASN A 378 -14.28 17.93 -21.96
CA ASN A 378 -15.15 18.24 -20.83
C ASN A 378 -14.44 19.06 -19.75
N ARG A 379 -13.17 18.77 -19.46
CA ARG A 379 -12.37 19.52 -18.49
C ARG A 379 -12.05 20.93 -18.99
N VAL A 380 -11.65 21.07 -20.25
CA VAL A 380 -11.38 22.36 -20.90
C VAL A 380 -12.64 23.22 -20.96
N GLN A 381 -13.79 22.63 -21.29
CA GLN A 381 -15.06 23.35 -21.33
C GLN A 381 -15.50 23.85 -19.94
N LYS A 382 -15.24 23.09 -18.87
CA LYS A 382 -15.46 23.57 -17.50
C LYS A 382 -14.52 24.72 -17.13
N LEU A 383 -13.23 24.60 -17.48
CA LEU A 383 -12.24 25.65 -17.24
C LEU A 383 -12.59 26.94 -17.99
N SER A 384 -12.99 26.86 -19.26
CA SER A 384 -13.34 28.05 -20.04
C SER A 384 -14.55 28.80 -19.47
N ARG A 385 -15.54 28.08 -18.92
CA ARG A 385 -16.67 28.70 -18.22
C ARG A 385 -16.26 29.43 -16.95
N VAL A 386 -15.26 28.94 -16.22
CA VAL A 386 -14.75 29.57 -15.00
C VAL A 386 -13.87 30.78 -15.32
N ILE A 387 -13.09 30.73 -16.41
CA ILE A 387 -12.20 31.83 -16.83
C ILE A 387 -12.97 32.99 -17.48
N ASN A 388 -14.11 32.71 -18.13
CA ASN A 388 -14.92 33.72 -18.81
C ASN A 388 -15.91 34.47 -17.88
N ILE A 389 -16.02 34.06 -16.60
CA ILE A 389 -16.72 34.80 -15.53
C ILE A 389 -15.67 35.66 -14.83
#